data_AF-A0A2J2H5Z5-F1
#
_entry.id   AF-A0A2J2H5Z5-F1
#
_cell.length_a   1.000
_cell.length_b   1.000
_cell.length_c   1.000
_cell.angle_alpha   90.00
_cell.angle_beta   90.00
_cell.angle_gamma   90.00
#
_symmetry.space_group_name_H-M   'P 1'
#
loop_
_entity.id
_entity.type
_entity.pdbx_description
1 polymer ?
#
loop_
_entity_poly.entity_id
_entity_poly.type
_entity_poly.pdbx_seq_one_letter_code
_entity_poly.pdbx_strand_id
1 'polypeptide(L)'
;MVGVTVRVSVRSRKLRRFEVTALPFAVRVYINNQVLVPASLVRALGIAHLRFADVDLEYKGFVIELRGVRLLRTRHTDARQFTIPKRVRETYGVGFGDVVKILSIRPSITNKDKD
;
A
#
# COMPACT_ATOMS: atom_id res chain seq x y z
N MET A 1 23.68 -10.49 -5.08
CA MET A 1 22.52 -9.57 -5.20
C MET A 1 22.18 -9.08 -3.80
N VAL A 2 22.66 -7.89 -3.41
CA VAL A 2 22.58 -7.41 -2.03
C VAL A 2 21.21 -6.78 -1.81
N GLY A 3 20.31 -7.50 -1.13
CA GLY A 3 19.02 -6.98 -0.71
C GLY A 3 19.21 -5.94 0.39
N VAL A 4 19.06 -4.65 0.04
CA VAL A 4 19.09 -3.55 1.01
C VAL A 4 17.86 -3.67 1.91
N THR A 5 18.06 -4.15 3.13
CA THR A 5 17.01 -4.18 4.16
C THR A 5 17.05 -2.86 4.91
N VAL A 6 16.17 -1.92 4.56
CA VAL A 6 16.03 -0.66 5.30
C VAL A 6 15.33 -0.94 6.63
N ARG A 7 16.10 -1.05 7.71
CA ARG A 7 15.56 -1.05 9.08
C ARG A 7 15.27 0.39 9.49
N VAL A 8 14.02 0.83 9.36
CA VAL A 8 13.59 2.14 9.89
C VAL A 8 13.44 2.04 11.41
N SER A 9 14.46 2.48 12.14
CA SER A 9 14.40 2.68 13.59
C SER A 9 13.67 3.99 13.89
N VAL A 10 12.40 3.92 14.27
CA VAL A 10 11.65 5.10 14.72
C VAL A 10 12.03 5.44 16.16
N ARG A 11 13.11 6.21 16.34
CA ARG A 11 13.38 6.94 17.59
C ARG A 11 13.04 8.42 17.41
N SER A 12 11.89 8.80 17.99
CA SER A 12 11.52 10.09 18.60
C SER A 12 11.93 11.44 17.98
N ARG A 13 10.94 12.36 18.01
CA ARG A 13 10.98 13.85 17.98
C ARG A 13 11.04 14.55 16.60
N LYS A 14 10.05 15.44 16.41
CA LYS A 14 9.57 16.12 15.18
C LYS A 14 8.74 15.22 14.26
N LEU A 15 7.52 15.65 13.93
CA LEU A 15 6.72 15.17 12.80
C LEU A 15 7.48 15.44 11.49
N ARG A 16 8.59 14.75 11.27
CA ARG A 16 9.11 14.55 9.93
C ARG A 16 7.97 13.86 9.20
N ARG A 17 7.42 14.55 8.19
CA ARG A 17 6.38 14.01 7.30
C ARG A 17 6.73 12.56 7.00
N PHE A 18 5.76 11.66 7.07
CA PHE A 18 5.91 10.24 6.78
C PHE A 18 6.43 10.09 5.34
N GLU A 19 7.74 10.17 5.16
CA GLU A 19 8.42 10.25 3.88
C GLU A 19 8.88 8.85 3.49
N VAL A 20 7.94 8.09 2.95
CA VAL A 20 8.19 6.78 2.36
C VAL A 20 8.29 7.00 0.85
N THR A 21 9.42 6.70 0.25
CA THR A 21 9.65 6.90 -1.20
C THR A 21 9.98 5.62 -1.95
N ALA A 22 10.12 4.49 -1.23
CA ALA A 22 10.49 3.21 -1.80
C ALA A 22 9.65 2.07 -1.24
N LEU A 23 9.60 0.97 -2.00
CA LEU A 23 9.09 -0.33 -1.58
C LEU A 23 10.29 -1.24 -1.22
N PRO A 24 10.13 -2.22 -0.31
CA PRO A 24 8.92 -2.48 0.46
C PRO A 24 8.73 -1.50 1.62
N PHE A 25 7.50 -1.30 2.09
CA PHE A 25 7.22 -0.52 3.30
C PHE A 25 6.15 -1.17 4.17
N ALA A 26 6.25 -1.00 5.48
CA ALA A 26 5.27 -1.48 6.45
C ALA A 26 4.24 -0.40 6.76
N VAL A 27 2.98 -0.79 6.86
CA VAL A 27 1.86 0.13 7.10
C VAL A 27 0.74 -0.56 7.86
N ARG A 28 0.07 0.22 8.72
CA ARG A 28 -1.06 -0.26 9.49
C ARG A 28 -2.35 -0.25 8.67
N VAL A 29 -3.15 -1.30 8.80
CA VAL A 29 -4.49 -1.39 8.24
C VAL A 29 -5.43 -0.52 9.06
N TYR A 30 -6.08 0.44 8.40
CA TYR A 30 -7.05 1.38 9.00
C TYR A 30 -8.43 0.75 9.14
N ILE A 31 -9.31 1.39 9.92
CA ILE A 31 -10.61 0.85 10.38
C ILE A 31 -11.52 0.35 9.27
N ASN A 32 -11.42 0.95 8.08
CA ASN A 32 -12.16 0.55 6.88
C ASN A 32 -11.48 -0.58 6.10
N ASN A 33 -10.57 -1.34 6.73
CA ASN A 33 -9.66 -2.29 6.09
C ASN A 33 -8.83 -1.65 4.96
N GLN A 34 -8.53 -0.37 5.13
CA GLN A 34 -7.85 0.42 4.13
C GLN A 34 -6.37 0.52 4.45
N VAL A 35 -5.57 0.51 3.39
CA VAL A 35 -4.14 0.75 3.46
C VAL A 35 -3.85 2.09 2.80
N LEU A 36 -3.08 2.93 3.49
CA LEU A 36 -2.64 4.22 2.99
C LEU A 36 -1.31 4.06 2.25
N VAL A 37 -1.26 4.56 1.02
CA VAL A 37 -0.03 4.75 0.23
C VAL A 37 0.35 6.24 0.33
N PRO A 38 1.47 6.58 0.99
CA PRO A 38 1.88 7.97 1.18
C PRO A 38 2.09 8.72 -0.14
N ALA A 39 1.78 10.01 -0.16
CA ALA A 39 1.92 10.85 -1.36
C ALA A 39 3.37 10.90 -1.89
N SER A 40 4.36 10.78 -1.01
CA SER A 40 5.77 10.67 -1.39
C SER A 40 6.04 9.41 -2.20
N LEU A 41 5.45 8.28 -1.81
CA LEU A 41 5.59 6.99 -2.50
C LEU A 41 4.83 7.00 -3.83
N VAL A 42 3.61 7.53 -3.83
CA VAL A 42 2.82 7.69 -5.07
C VAL A 42 3.57 8.49 -6.12
N ARG A 43 4.21 9.61 -5.72
CA ARG A 43 5.01 10.44 -6.60
C ARG A 43 6.29 9.74 -7.05
N ALA A 44 7.01 9.10 -6.12
CA ALA A 44 8.23 8.36 -6.44
C ALA A 44 7.99 7.20 -7.42
N LEU A 45 6.84 6.52 -7.32
CA LEU A 45 6.44 5.45 -8.23
C LEU A 45 5.82 5.95 -9.55
N GLY A 46 5.56 7.25 -9.68
CA GLY A 46 4.90 7.82 -10.87
C GLY A 46 3.44 7.39 -11.06
N ILE A 47 2.79 6.83 -10.04
CA ILE A 47 1.45 6.22 -10.14
C ILE A 47 0.29 7.18 -9.82
N ALA A 48 0.56 8.49 -9.77
CA ALA A 48 -0.44 9.50 -9.38
C ALA A 48 -1.67 9.54 -10.31
N HIS A 49 -1.54 9.08 -11.55
CA HIS A 49 -2.62 9.04 -12.54
C HIS A 49 -3.42 7.73 -12.50
N LEU A 50 -2.94 6.69 -11.81
CA LEU A 50 -3.58 5.37 -11.80
C LEU A 50 -4.89 5.39 -10.99
N ARG A 51 -5.92 4.73 -11.55
CA ARG A 51 -7.19 4.44 -10.85
C ARG A 51 -7.18 3.07 -10.21
N PHE A 52 -6.49 2.11 -10.82
CA PHE A 52 -6.40 0.73 -10.38
C PHE A 52 -4.94 0.27 -10.36
N ALA A 53 -4.60 -0.61 -9.42
CA ALA A 53 -3.28 -1.20 -9.32
C ALA A 53 -3.36 -2.66 -8.89
N ASP A 54 -2.36 -3.43 -9.30
CA ASP A 54 -2.06 -4.72 -8.71
C ASP A 54 -1.04 -4.48 -7.57
N VAL A 55 -1.30 -5.06 -6.40
CA VAL A 55 -0.51 -4.83 -5.18
C VAL A 55 -0.14 -6.16 -4.57
N ASP A 56 1.16 -6.40 -4.39
CA ASP A 56 1.63 -7.54 -3.60
C ASP A 56 1.91 -7.07 -2.16
N LEU A 57 1.36 -7.78 -1.19
CA LEU A 57 1.62 -7.53 0.23
C LEU A 57 2.04 -8.80 0.96
N GLU A 58 2.86 -8.62 1.99
CA GLU A 58 3.30 -9.67 2.90
C GLU A 58 2.56 -9.53 4.23
N TYR A 59 1.98 -10.63 4.70
CA TYR A 59 1.34 -10.71 6.02
C TYR A 59 1.47 -12.13 6.60
N LYS A 60 1.96 -12.23 7.85
CA LYS A 60 2.19 -13.51 8.54
C LYS A 60 2.98 -14.55 7.70
N GLY A 61 3.95 -14.09 6.90
CA GLY A 61 4.77 -14.95 6.03
C GLY A 61 4.12 -15.31 4.69
N PHE A 62 2.87 -14.92 4.44
CA PHE A 62 2.21 -15.09 3.14
C PHE A 62 2.46 -13.89 2.25
N VAL A 63 2.81 -14.15 0.98
CA VAL A 63 2.78 -13.15 -0.09
C VAL A 63 1.42 -13.23 -0.77
N ILE A 64 0.68 -12.13 -0.74
CA ILE A 64 -0.70 -12.04 -1.17
C ILE A 64 -0.79 -11.05 -2.32
N GLU A 65 -1.25 -11.53 -3.48
CA GLU A 65 -1.48 -10.72 -4.67
C GLU A 65 -2.91 -10.14 -4.64
N LEU A 66 -3.02 -8.82 -4.68
CA LEU A 66 -4.28 -8.09 -4.83
C LEU A 66 -4.40 -7.55 -6.25
N ARG A 67 -5.28 -8.14 -7.07
CA ARG A 67 -5.48 -7.71 -8.45
C ARG A 67 -6.54 -6.62 -8.58
N GLY A 68 -6.24 -5.57 -9.34
CA GLY A 68 -7.19 -4.54 -9.74
C GLY A 68 -7.81 -3.76 -8.59
N VAL A 69 -7.05 -3.51 -7.52
CA VAL A 69 -7.57 -2.72 -6.39
C VAL A 69 -7.72 -1.26 -6.78
N ARG A 70 -8.84 -0.65 -6.37
CA ARG A 70 -9.11 0.76 -6.64
C ARG A 70 -8.27 1.65 -5.74
N LEU A 71 -7.50 2.56 -6.36
CA LEU A 71 -6.70 3.58 -5.69
C LEU A 71 -7.55 4.84 -5.44
N LEU A 72 -8.15 4.91 -4.26
CA LEU A 72 -8.93 6.05 -3.79
C LEU A 72 -8.03 7.28 -3.64
N ARG A 73 -8.44 8.40 -4.24
CA ARG A 73 -7.75 9.69 -4.10
C ARG A 73 -8.24 10.42 -2.87
N THR A 74 -7.32 11.01 -2.12
CA THR A 74 -7.64 11.96 -1.04
C THR A 74 -7.75 13.40 -1.58
N ARG A 75 -8.66 14.21 -1.02
CA ARG A 75 -9.06 15.53 -1.57
C ARG A 75 -7.92 16.53 -1.81
N HIS A 76 -6.91 16.56 -0.94
CA HIS A 76 -5.87 17.60 -0.93
C HIS A 76 -4.43 17.06 -1.03
N THR A 77 -4.24 15.80 -1.43
CA THR A 77 -2.91 15.19 -1.53
C THR A 77 -2.90 14.04 -2.53
N ASP A 78 -1.74 13.75 -3.11
CA ASP A 78 -1.53 12.63 -4.03
C ASP A 78 -1.53 11.27 -3.32
N ALA A 79 -1.71 11.25 -2.00
CA ALA A 79 -1.86 10.00 -1.27
C ALA A 79 -3.02 9.18 -1.84
N ARG A 80 -2.82 7.86 -1.86
CA ARG A 80 -3.82 6.91 -2.31
C ARG A 80 -4.20 5.98 -1.18
N GLN A 81 -5.42 5.48 -1.22
CA GLN A 81 -5.85 4.41 -0.32
C GLN A 81 -6.41 3.27 -1.16
N PHE A 82 -6.22 2.05 -0.71
CA PHE A 82 -6.92 0.90 -1.27
C PHE A 82 -7.49 0.05 -0.15
N THR A 83 -8.52 -0.73 -0.46
CA THR A 83 -9.18 -1.60 0.52
C THR A 83 -8.71 -3.04 0.30
N ILE A 84 -8.38 -3.74 1.38
CA ILE A 84 -8.05 -5.16 1.32
C ILE A 84 -9.35 -5.94 1.04
N PRO A 85 -9.44 -6.70 -0.07
CA PRO A 85 -10.65 -7.43 -0.45
C PRO A 85 -11.15 -8.37 0.66
N LYS A 86 -12.47 -8.48 0.80
CA LYS A 86 -13.10 -9.35 1.83
C LYS A 86 -12.57 -10.78 1.81
N ARG A 87 -12.47 -11.38 0.61
CA ARG A 87 -11.90 -12.73 0.41
C ARG A 87 -10.52 -12.86 1.04
N VAL A 88 -9.63 -11.89 0.82
CA VAL A 88 -8.27 -11.90 1.36
C VAL A 88 -8.29 -11.77 2.88
N ARG A 89 -9.12 -10.88 3.43
CA ARG A 89 -9.24 -10.72 4.89
C ARG A 89 -9.70 -11.99 5.57
N GLU A 90 -10.70 -12.67 5.02
CA GLU A 90 -11.23 -13.90 5.57
C GLU A 90 -10.24 -15.07 5.42
N THR A 91 -9.56 -15.18 4.27
CA THR A 91 -8.58 -16.26 4.03
C THR A 91 -7.34 -16.14 4.91
N TYR A 92 -6.78 -14.93 5.06
CA TYR A 92 -5.49 -14.73 5.74
C TYR A 92 -5.64 -14.13 7.14
N GLY A 93 -6.85 -13.76 7.55
CA GLY A 93 -7.13 -13.15 8.86
C GLY A 93 -6.56 -11.75 9.02
N VAL A 94 -6.51 -10.96 7.94
CA VAL A 94 -6.04 -9.55 7.99
C VAL A 94 -7.15 -8.67 8.56
N GLY A 95 -6.87 -8.00 9.67
CA GLY A 95 -7.82 -7.14 10.38
C GLY A 95 -7.39 -5.68 10.51
N PHE A 96 -8.27 -4.87 11.10
CA PHE A 96 -7.93 -3.52 11.53
C PHE A 96 -6.81 -3.55 12.58
N GLY A 97 -5.87 -2.59 12.48
CA GLY A 97 -4.77 -2.45 13.43
C GLY A 97 -3.56 -3.31 13.10
N ASP A 98 -3.72 -4.32 12.24
CA ASP A 98 -2.62 -5.15 11.75
C ASP A 98 -1.61 -4.34 10.94
N VAL A 99 -0.37 -4.80 10.94
CA VAL A 99 0.69 -4.26 10.09
C VAL A 99 0.90 -5.21 8.92
N VAL A 100 0.77 -4.68 7.70
CA VAL A 100 1.09 -5.36 6.45
C VAL A 100 2.32 -4.72 5.83
N LYS A 101 3.08 -5.48 5.05
CA LYS A 101 4.24 -4.96 4.32
C LYS A 101 3.94 -4.97 2.84
N ILE A 102 3.87 -3.80 2.23
CA ILE A 102 3.65 -3.67 0.79
C ILE A 102 4.96 -3.94 0.08
N LEU A 103 4.94 -4.92 -0.83
CA LEU A 103 6.12 -5.36 -1.58
C LEU A 103 6.20 -4.69 -2.94
N SER A 104 5.05 -4.57 -3.62
CA SER A 104 4.97 -4.01 -4.98
C SER A 104 3.66 -3.26 -5.18
N ILE A 105 3.67 -2.27 -6.07
CA ILE A 105 2.48 -1.61 -6.60
C ILE A 105 2.72 -1.42 -8.09
N ARG A 106 1.86 -1.99 -8.93
CA ARG A 106 1.99 -1.97 -10.40
C ARG A 106 0.68 -1.51 -11.04
N PRO A 107 0.70 -0.91 -12.24
CA PRO A 107 -0.51 -0.69 -13.02
C PRO A 107 -1.26 -2.01 -13.20
N SER A 108 -2.56 -2.01 -12.91
CA SER A 108 -3.38 -3.18 -13.19
C SER A 108 -3.69 -3.23 -14.68
N ILE A 109 -3.48 -4.39 -15.31
CA ILE A 109 -3.85 -4.63 -16.71
C ILE A 109 -5.37 -4.86 -16.83
N THR A 110 -6.09 -4.95 -15.71
CA THR A 110 -7.54 -5.13 -15.70
C THR A 110 -8.21 -3.89 -16.25
N ASN A 111 -8.62 -3.96 -17.52
CA ASN A 111 -9.39 -2.95 -18.25
C ASN A 111 -10.73 -2.69 -17.54
N LYS A 112 -10.74 -1.77 -16.58
CA LYS A 112 -11.96 -1.17 -15.98
C LYS A 112 -12.01 0.34 -16.25
N ASP A 113 -11.44 0.77 -17.37
CA ASP A 113 -11.52 2.16 -17.87
C ASP A 113 -12.77 2.40 -18.74
N LYS A 114 -13.73 1.46 -18.74
CA LYS A 114 -15.06 1.63 -19.33
C LYS A 114 -16.12 1.50 -18.23
N ASP A 115 -16.32 2.59 -17.51
CA ASP A 115 -17.59 2.96 -16.86
C ASP A 115 -17.59 4.48 -16.65
#